data_AF-A0A355US18-F1
#
_entry.id   AF-A0A355US18-F1
#
_cell.length_a   1.000
_cell.length_b   1.000
_cell.length_c   1.000
_cell.angle_alpha   90.00
_cell.angle_beta   90.00
_cell.angle_gamma   90.00
#
_symmetry.space_group_name_H-M   'P 1'
#
loop_
_entity.id
_entity.type
_entity.pdbx_description
1 polymer ?
#
loop_
_entity_poly.entity_id
_entity_poly.type
_entity_poly.pdbx_seq_one_letter_code
_entity_poly.pdbx_strand_id
1 'polypeptide(L)'
;MARLDGFANLHPYQEEKYAQGALELMYNLQEDLAKISGMDCFTLQPAAGAHGELTGILMVKAYHESRGEKRTKVLVPDSAHGTNPA
;
A
#
# COMPACT_ATOMS: atom_id res chain seq x y z
N MET A 1 -15.78 -1.05 13.34
CA MET A 1 -15.56 0.12 12.46
C MET A 1 -16.24 0.00 11.10
N ALA A 2 -16.17 -1.13 10.38
CA ALA A 2 -16.82 -1.29 9.06
C ALA A 2 -18.37 -1.12 9.03
N ARG A 3 -19.03 -1.10 10.19
CA ARG A 3 -20.49 -0.90 10.35
C ARG A 3 -20.83 0.44 11.01
N LEU A 4 -19.90 1.40 11.04
CA LEU A 4 -20.22 2.77 11.43
C LEU A 4 -21.12 3.38 10.37
N ASP A 5 -22.18 4.07 10.80
CA ASP A 5 -23.12 4.70 9.89
C ASP A 5 -22.39 5.67 8.94
N GLY A 6 -22.75 5.61 7.66
CA GLY A 6 -22.12 6.40 6.59
C GLY A 6 -20.85 5.78 5.99
N PHE A 7 -20.00 5.10 6.76
CA PHE A 7 -18.72 4.57 6.25
C PHE A 7 -18.87 3.55 5.14
N ALA A 8 -19.79 2.59 5.30
CA ALA A 8 -20.00 1.53 4.30
C ALA A 8 -20.70 2.01 3.02
N ASN A 9 -21.29 3.21 3.06
CA ASN A 9 -22.11 3.76 1.97
C ASN A 9 -21.36 4.82 1.14
N LEU A 10 -20.09 5.10 1.46
CA LEU A 10 -19.27 6.03 0.70
C LEU A 10 -18.93 5.42 -0.67
N HIS A 11 -19.27 6.15 -1.74
CA HIS A 11 -18.80 5.80 -3.07
C HIS A 11 -17.30 6.11 -3.19
N PRO A 12 -16.46 5.21 -3.75
CA PRO A 12 -15.00 5.44 -3.83
C PRO A 12 -14.60 6.70 -4.61
N TYR A 13 -15.43 7.15 -5.55
CA TYR A 13 -15.23 8.39 -6.31
C TYR A 13 -16.09 9.56 -5.84
N GLN A 14 -16.57 9.53 -4.59
CA GLN A 14 -17.27 10.66 -3.98
C GLN A 14 -16.35 11.89 -3.90
N GLU A 15 -16.88 13.10 -4.12
CA GLU A 15 -16.11 14.33 -3.90
C GLU A 15 -15.54 14.37 -2.47
N GLU A 16 -14.26 14.70 -2.35
CA GLU A 16 -13.49 14.59 -1.10
C GLU A 16 -14.13 15.35 0.08
N LYS A 17 -14.79 16.49 -0.18
CA LYS A 17 -15.49 17.27 0.87
C LYS A 17 -16.57 16.46 1.61
N TYR A 18 -17.09 15.40 1.01
CA TYR A 18 -18.10 14.52 1.63
C TYR A 18 -17.48 13.23 2.22
N ALA A 19 -16.17 13.02 2.08
CA ALA A 19 -15.47 11.82 2.52
C ALA A 19 -14.41 12.09 3.62
N GLN A 20 -14.42 13.29 4.22
CA GLN A 20 -13.37 13.74 5.14
C GLN A 20 -13.12 12.79 6.32
N GLY A 21 -14.17 12.20 6.91
CA GLY A 21 -13.99 11.23 8.00
C GLY A 21 -13.28 9.94 7.58
N ALA A 22 -13.47 9.49 6.34
CA ALA A 22 -12.73 8.35 5.81
C ALA A 22 -11.27 8.71 5.47
N LEU A 23 -11.05 9.92 4.93
CA LEU A 23 -9.71 10.43 4.64
C LEU A 23 -8.88 10.62 5.92
N GLU A 24 -9.48 11.16 6.99
CA GLU A 24 -8.84 11.29 8.29
C GLU A 24 -8.45 9.91 8.88
N LEU A 25 -9.36 8.93 8.81
CA LEU A 25 -9.07 7.56 9.24
C LEU A 25 -7.90 6.97 8.46
N MET A 26 -7.89 7.13 7.13
CA MET A 26 -6.82 6.64 6.27
C MET A 26 -5.48 7.30 6.63
N TYR A 27 -5.47 8.62 6.78
CA TYR A 27 -4.28 9.39 7.14
C TYR A 27 -3.69 8.92 8.48
N ASN A 28 -4.51 8.86 9.54
CA ASN A 28 -4.05 8.44 10.86
C ASN A 28 -3.52 7.00 10.85
N LEU A 29 -4.20 6.10 10.12
CA LEU A 29 -3.73 4.73 9.97
C LEU A 29 -2.38 4.65 9.23
N GLN A 30 -2.18 5.45 8.19
CA GLN A 30 -0.90 5.52 7.48
C GLN A 30 0.22 5.98 8.40
N GLU A 31 -0.02 7.04 9.17
CA GLU A 31 0.94 7.59 10.14
C GLU A 31 1.32 6.58 11.21
N ASP A 32 0.34 5.89 11.79
CA ASP A 32 0.58 4.89 12.83
C ASP A 32 1.36 3.69 12.29
N LEU A 33 1.01 3.19 11.10
CA LEU A 33 1.72 2.08 10.46
C LEU A 33 3.14 2.45 10.02
N ALA A 34 3.35 3.68 9.53
CA ALA A 34 4.68 4.19 9.22
C ALA A 34 5.57 4.20 10.48
N LYS A 35 5.04 4.70 11.61
CA LYS A 35 5.74 4.69 12.91
C LYS A 35 6.05 3.28 13.40
N ILE A 36 5.08 2.36 13.35
CA ILE A 36 5.26 0.97 13.80
C ILE A 36 6.31 0.24 12.96
N SER A 37 6.30 0.45 11.65
CA SER A 37 7.24 -0.19 10.72
C SER A 37 8.61 0.48 10.62
N GLY A 38 8.76 1.70 11.16
CA GLY A 38 9.98 2.50 11.05
C GLY A 38 10.23 3.04 9.63
N MET A 39 9.17 3.18 8.83
CA MET A 39 9.24 3.68 7.45
C MET A 39 8.85 5.17 7.40
N ASP A 40 9.30 5.87 6.37
CA ASP A 40 8.95 7.28 6.17
C ASP A 40 7.46 7.47 5.80
N CYS A 41 6.87 6.51 5.06
CA CYS A 41 5.49 6.56 4.56
C CYS A 41 4.86 5.16 4.51
N PHE A 42 3.53 5.10 4.51
CA PHE A 42 2.75 3.88 4.32
C PHE A 42 1.63 4.06 3.27
N THR A 43 1.34 3.02 2.47
CA THR A 43 0.22 3.02 1.51
C THR A 43 -0.88 2.03 1.92
N LEU A 44 -2.14 2.44 1.80
CA LEU A 44 -3.32 1.61 2.08
C LEU A 44 -3.97 1.02 0.81
N GLN A 45 -3.37 1.27 -0.37
CA GLN A 45 -3.93 0.81 -1.65
C GLN A 45 -3.92 -0.73 -1.80
N PRO A 46 -2.88 -1.47 -1.38
CA PRO A 46 -2.86 -2.91 -1.59
C PRO A 46 -3.88 -3.64 -0.71
N ALA A 47 -4.87 -4.27 -1.36
CA ALA A 47 -5.97 -4.95 -0.67
C ALA A 47 -5.63 -6.36 -0.13
N ALA A 48 -4.42 -6.86 -0.37
CA ALA A 48 -3.97 -8.19 0.06
C ALA A 48 -2.45 -8.25 0.21
N GLY A 49 -1.93 -9.22 0.95
CA GLY A 49 -0.48 -9.40 1.16
C GLY A 49 0.31 -9.54 -0.14
N ALA A 50 -0.10 -10.46 -1.03
CA ALA A 50 0.55 -10.64 -2.34
C ALA A 50 0.46 -9.39 -3.24
N HIS A 51 -0.64 -8.62 -3.14
CA HIS A 51 -0.74 -7.33 -3.82
C HIS A 51 0.29 -6.34 -3.24
N GLY A 52 0.47 -6.30 -1.92
CA GLY A 52 1.51 -5.49 -1.28
C GLY A 52 2.93 -5.85 -1.75
N GLU A 53 3.22 -7.14 -1.87
CA GLU A 53 4.50 -7.64 -2.41
C GLU A 53 4.73 -7.15 -3.85
N LEU A 54 3.73 -7.30 -4.72
CA LEU A 54 3.80 -6.81 -6.11
C LEU A 54 3.96 -5.29 -6.17
N THR A 55 3.20 -4.54 -5.36
CA THR A 55 3.32 -3.07 -5.28
C THR A 55 4.74 -2.67 -4.89
N GLY A 56 5.33 -3.32 -3.89
CA GLY A 56 6.72 -3.08 -3.48
C GLY A 56 7.73 -3.34 -4.61
N ILE A 57 7.59 -4.45 -5.34
CA ILE A 57 8.46 -4.77 -6.49
C ILE A 57 8.32 -3.71 -7.59
N LEU A 58 7.11 -3.28 -7.90
CA LEU A 58 6.85 -2.25 -8.91
C LEU A 58 7.41 -0.88 -8.48
N MET A 59 7.34 -0.53 -7.20
CA MET A 59 7.96 0.70 -6.68
C MET A 59 9.49 0.66 -6.81
N VAL A 60 10.14 -0.45 -6.46
CA VAL A 60 11.60 -0.62 -6.61
C VAL A 60 12.01 -0.57 -8.08
N LYS A 61 11.22 -1.20 -8.97
CA LYS A 61 11.43 -1.11 -10.41
C LYS A 61 11.36 0.35 -10.91
N ALA A 62 10.29 1.07 -10.57
CA ALA A 62 10.12 2.47 -10.95
C ALA A 62 11.26 3.36 -10.41
N TYR A 63 11.74 3.09 -9.19
CA TYR A 63 12.91 3.75 -8.63
C TYR A 63 14.17 3.57 -9.49
N HIS A 64 14.48 2.33 -9.91
CA HIS A 64 15.63 2.08 -10.78
C HIS A 64 15.46 2.70 -12.18
N GLU A 65 14.26 2.60 -12.76
CA GLU A 65 13.95 3.22 -14.06
C GLU A 65 14.12 4.75 -14.02
N SER A 66 13.72 5.41 -12.93
CA SER A 66 13.89 6.85 -12.74
C SER A 66 15.36 7.30 -12.74
N ARG A 67 16.28 6.38 -12.45
CA ARG A 67 17.74 6.58 -12.45
C ARG A 67 18.42 6.09 -13.74
N GLY A 68 17.64 5.63 -14.72
CA GLY A 68 18.16 5.01 -15.94
C GLY A 68 18.82 3.64 -15.72
N GLU A 69 18.55 3.00 -14.58
CA GLU A 69 19.11 1.68 -14.27
C GLU A 69 18.17 0.56 -14.71
N LYS A 70 18.70 -0.46 -15.39
CA LYS A 70 17.94 -1.67 -15.76
C LYS A 70 18.26 -2.81 -14.80
N ARG A 71 17.57 -2.85 -13.65
CA ARG A 71 17.67 -3.95 -12.68
C ARG A 71 16.45 -4.86 -12.75
N THR A 72 16.65 -6.10 -13.19
CA THR A 72 15.55 -7.05 -13.46
C THR A 72 15.67 -8.35 -12.66
N LYS A 73 16.66 -8.48 -11.79
CA LYS A 73 16.89 -9.69 -10.99
C LYS A 73 16.42 -9.43 -9.56
N VAL A 74 15.55 -10.31 -9.06
CA VAL A 74 15.10 -10.35 -7.66
C VAL A 74 15.68 -11.61 -7.03
N LEU A 75 16.32 -11.48 -5.87
CA LEU A 75 16.85 -12.61 -5.12
C LEU A 75 15.79 -13.07 -4.13
N VAL A 76 15.38 -14.34 -4.20
CA VAL A 76 14.36 -14.93 -3.34
C VAL A 76 14.97 -16.17 -2.68
N PRO A 77 14.99 -16.28 -1.34
CA PRO A 77 15.48 -17.47 -0.66
C PRO A 77 14.48 -18.63 -0.85
N ASP A 78 14.98 -19.88 -0.84
CA ASP A 78 14.15 -21.07 -1.00
C ASP A 78 13.10 -21.26 0.12
N SER A 79 13.30 -20.60 1.26
CA SER A 79 12.36 -20.59 2.38
C SER A 79 11.26 -19.54 2.28
N ALA A 80 11.25 -18.71 1.23
CA ALA A 80 10.27 -17.64 1.07
C ALA A 80 8.84 -18.21 0.94
N HIS A 81 7.86 -17.38 1.32
CA HIS A 81 6.46 -17.72 1.11
C HIS A 81 6.15 -17.84 -0.39
N GLY A 82 5.23 -18.73 -0.76
CA GLY A 82 4.95 -19.07 -2.16
C GLY A 82 4.36 -17.93 -3.01
N THR A 83 3.95 -16.81 -2.39
CA THR A 83 3.49 -15.60 -3.09
C THR A 83 4.64 -14.74 -3.62
N ASN A 84 5.84 -14.85 -3.04
CA ASN A 84 6.99 -14.04 -3.43
C ASN A 84 7.56 -14.38 -4.82
N PRO A 85 7.63 -15.66 -5.26
CA PRO A 85 8.09 -16.01 -6.60
C PRO A 85 6.98 -16.09 -7.67
N ALA A 86 5.71 -15.88 -7.29
CA ALA A 86 4.54 -16.00 -8.17
C ALA A 86 4.37 -14.77 -9.09
#